data_AF-A0A499ULD3-F1
#
_entry.id   AF-A0A499ULD3-F1
#
_cell.length_a   1.000
_cell.length_b   1.000
_cell.length_c   1.000
_cell.angle_alpha   90.00
_cell.angle_beta   90.00
_cell.angle_gamma   90.00
#
_symmetry.space_group_name_H-M   'P 1'
#
loop_
_entity.id
_entity.type
_entity.pdbx_description
1 polymer ?
#
loop_
_entity_poly.entity_id
_entity_poly.type
_entity_poly.pdbx_seq_one_letter_code
_entity_poly.pdbx_strand_id
1 'polypeptide(L)'
;MADQAEESLVHVIMEAGSFESGNRQRDDHVRSSDYLDVARHPEIGFRSQRLERSDADATLYGELTVCGVTQPIAVTLGTVAHDGKRITANGTATIDRYAFGITKAKGMTVRHLKITLEVVAHR
;
A
#
# COMPACT_ATOMS: atom_id res chain seq x y z
N MET A 1 -9.47 20.94 -25.68
CA MET A 1 -9.16 19.49 -25.56
C MET A 1 -9.14 19.21 -24.08
N ALA A 2 -10.11 18.45 -23.59
CA ALA A 2 -10.30 18.22 -22.16
C ALA A 2 -9.19 17.29 -21.62
N ASP A 3 -8.52 17.74 -20.57
CA ASP A 3 -7.50 17.02 -19.82
C ASP A 3 -8.07 15.70 -19.29
N GLN A 4 -7.56 14.57 -19.78
CA GLN A 4 -7.77 13.24 -19.21
C GLN A 4 -7.03 13.07 -17.86
N ALA A 5 -7.17 14.03 -16.95
CA ALA A 5 -6.62 13.98 -15.60
C ALA A 5 -7.61 13.34 -14.59
N GLU A 6 -8.80 12.95 -15.05
CA GLU A 6 -9.92 12.51 -14.21
C GLU A 6 -9.95 10.98 -13.99
N GLU A 7 -9.23 10.21 -14.81
CA GLU A 7 -9.20 8.74 -14.79
C GLU A 7 -7.78 8.18 -14.60
N SER A 8 -6.96 8.80 -13.76
CA SER A 8 -5.69 8.18 -13.37
C SER A 8 -5.93 7.07 -12.33
N LEU A 9 -6.39 5.91 -12.79
CA LEU A 9 -6.46 4.70 -11.97
C LEU A 9 -5.04 4.21 -11.69
N VAL A 10 -4.58 4.41 -10.46
CA VAL A 10 -3.30 3.90 -9.96
C VAL A 10 -3.46 2.42 -9.65
N HIS A 11 -2.73 1.58 -10.38
CA HIS A 11 -2.59 0.17 -10.08
C HIS A 11 -1.13 -0.12 -9.72
N VAL A 12 -0.92 -0.65 -8.53
CA VAL A 12 0.40 -1.02 -8.03
C VAL A 12 0.40 -2.50 -7.72
N ILE A 13 1.38 -3.21 -8.26
CA ILE A 13 1.68 -4.59 -7.88
C ILE A 13 3.06 -4.56 -7.23
N MET A 14 3.13 -5.06 -6.00
CA MET A 14 4.35 -5.15 -5.21
C MET A 14 4.65 -6.62 -4.96
N GLU A 15 5.91 -7.01 -5.04
CA GLU A 15 6.34 -8.33 -4.61
C GLU A 15 6.28 -8.40 -3.08
N ALA A 16 5.51 -9.32 -2.53
CA ALA A 16 5.40 -9.54 -1.09
C ALA A 16 6.76 -9.91 -0.47
N GLY A 17 7.64 -10.54 -1.26
CA GLY A 17 9.02 -10.86 -0.90
C GLY A 17 9.94 -9.64 -0.75
N SER A 18 9.55 -8.47 -1.25
CA SER A 18 10.35 -7.24 -1.19
C SER A 18 10.27 -6.52 0.16
N PHE A 19 9.54 -7.08 1.14
CA PHE A 19 9.51 -6.55 2.50
C PHE A 19 10.90 -6.56 3.13
N GLU A 20 11.45 -5.40 3.47
CA GLU A 20 12.74 -5.26 4.16
C GLU A 20 12.61 -4.23 5.29
N SER A 21 12.98 -4.62 6.52
CA SER A 21 13.00 -3.76 7.69
C SER A 21 14.42 -3.50 8.22
N GLY A 22 15.45 -3.92 7.48
CA GLY A 22 16.85 -3.89 7.91
C GLY A 22 17.19 -4.93 8.99
N ASN A 23 16.28 -5.86 9.31
CA ASN A 23 16.52 -6.94 10.25
C ASN A 23 16.10 -8.27 9.63
N ARG A 24 17.09 -8.99 9.09
CA ARG A 24 16.89 -10.21 8.29
C ARG A 24 15.99 -11.23 8.98
N GLN A 25 16.11 -11.42 10.29
CA GLN A 25 15.28 -12.40 11.02
C GLN A 25 13.80 -11.97 11.08
N ARG A 26 13.54 -10.66 11.22
CA ARG A 26 12.18 -10.12 11.17
C ARG A 26 11.61 -10.22 9.75
N ASP A 27 12.44 -9.93 8.75
CA ASP A 27 12.04 -9.99 7.34
C ASP A 27 11.66 -11.41 6.93
N ASP A 28 12.46 -12.40 7.32
CA ASP A 28 12.18 -13.82 7.08
C ASP A 28 10.86 -14.27 7.75
N HIS A 29 10.63 -13.81 8.99
CA HIS A 29 9.40 -14.11 9.71
C HIS A 29 8.17 -13.46 9.05
N VAL A 30 8.28 -12.21 8.60
CA VAL A 30 7.17 -11.51 7.92
C VAL A 30 6.88 -12.11 6.54
N ARG A 31 7.89 -12.61 5.84
CA ARG A 31 7.70 -13.28 4.54
C ARG A 31 7.15 -14.71 4.68
N SER A 32 7.35 -15.34 5.82
CA SER A 32 6.89 -16.71 6.10
C SER A 32 5.36 -16.85 6.09
N SER A 33 4.91 -18.11 6.07
CA SER A 33 3.50 -18.50 6.05
C SER A 33 2.67 -18.03 7.26
N ASP A 34 3.33 -17.60 8.33
CA ASP A 34 2.67 -17.03 9.50
C ASP A 34 2.18 -15.58 9.27
N TYR A 35 2.67 -14.90 8.22
CA TYR A 35 2.37 -13.50 7.93
C TYR A 35 1.99 -13.31 6.45
N LEU A 36 2.93 -12.92 5.59
CA LEU A 36 2.64 -12.62 4.18
C LEU A 36 2.48 -13.88 3.32
N ASP A 37 2.99 -15.03 3.79
CA ASP A 37 2.98 -16.30 3.06
C ASP A 37 3.41 -16.13 1.60
N VAL A 38 4.58 -15.50 1.39
CA VAL A 38 5.03 -15.06 0.05
C VAL A 38 5.17 -16.21 -0.95
N ALA A 39 5.29 -17.45 -0.46
CA ALA A 39 5.31 -18.65 -1.28
C ALA A 39 3.97 -18.94 -1.97
N ARG A 40 2.84 -18.58 -1.34
CA ARG A 40 1.48 -18.76 -1.90
C ARG A 40 0.90 -17.45 -2.41
N HIS A 41 1.30 -16.33 -1.82
CA HIS A 41 0.85 -14.99 -2.15
C HIS A 41 2.05 -14.09 -2.47
N PRO A 42 2.72 -14.30 -3.62
CA PRO A 42 3.93 -13.56 -3.97
C PRO A 42 3.67 -12.08 -4.26
N GLU A 43 2.42 -11.68 -4.46
CA GLU A 43 2.03 -10.35 -4.91
C GLU A 43 1.10 -9.67 -3.90
N ILE A 44 1.35 -8.38 -3.66
CA ILE A 44 0.49 -7.44 -2.95
C ILE A 44 -0.01 -6.43 -3.98
N GLY A 45 -1.33 -6.40 -4.18
CA GLY A 45 -1.96 -5.53 -5.17
C GLY A 45 -2.65 -4.35 -4.52
N PHE A 46 -2.47 -3.14 -5.05
CA PHE A 46 -3.27 -1.98 -4.73
C PHE A 46 -3.94 -1.42 -5.99
N ARG A 47 -5.24 -1.16 -5.90
CA ARG A 47 -6.02 -0.55 -6.98
C ARG A 47 -6.76 0.67 -6.44
N SER A 48 -6.44 1.86 -6.93
CA SER A 48 -7.20 3.05 -6.59
C SER A 48 -8.60 3.00 -7.20
N GLN A 49 -9.59 3.47 -6.47
CA GLN A 49 -10.95 3.65 -6.93
C GLN A 49 -11.32 5.13 -7.04
N ARG A 50 -10.90 5.95 -6.08
CA ARG A 50 -11.28 7.35 -5.99
C ARG A 50 -10.18 8.17 -5.33
N LEU A 51 -9.89 9.32 -5.90
CA LEU A 51 -9.04 10.33 -5.29
C LEU A 51 -9.91 11.49 -4.80
N GLU A 52 -9.90 11.72 -3.50
CA GLU A 52 -10.53 12.90 -2.88
C GLU A 52 -9.45 13.92 -2.56
N ARG A 53 -9.53 15.10 -3.18
CA ARG A 53 -8.62 16.21 -2.92
C ARG A 53 -9.38 17.28 -2.14
N SER A 54 -8.83 17.69 -1.00
CA SER A 54 -9.17 18.90 -0.26
C SER A 54 -8.07 19.94 -0.45
N ASP A 55 -8.33 21.20 -0.09
CA ASP A 55 -7.36 22.31 -0.22
C ASP A 55 -6.00 22.06 0.46
N ALA A 56 -5.95 21.19 1.48
CA ALA A 56 -4.72 20.89 2.24
C ALA A 56 -4.24 19.43 2.15
N ASP A 57 -5.13 18.49 1.80
CA ASP A 57 -4.85 17.05 1.88
C ASP A 57 -5.48 16.30 0.71
N ALA A 58 -4.86 15.21 0.28
CA ALA A 58 -5.45 14.32 -0.70
C ALA A 58 -5.56 12.90 -0.14
N THR A 59 -6.73 12.28 -0.25
CA THR A 59 -6.97 10.89 0.17
C THR A 59 -7.28 10.04 -1.04
N LEU A 60 -6.43 9.04 -1.30
CA LEU A 60 -6.63 8.04 -2.33
C LEU A 60 -7.31 6.81 -1.70
N TYR A 61 -8.58 6.62 -2.03
CA TYR A 61 -9.34 5.43 -1.68
C TYR A 61 -9.09 4.34 -2.71
N GLY A 62 -8.84 3.14 -2.23
CA GLY A 62 -8.56 2.00 -3.09
C GLY A 62 -8.74 0.67 -2.36
N GLU A 63 -8.49 -0.40 -3.09
CA GLU A 63 -8.51 -1.77 -2.58
C GLU A 63 -7.08 -2.26 -2.46
N LEU A 64 -6.71 -2.72 -1.26
CA LEU A 64 -5.45 -3.39 -1.01
C LEU A 64 -5.73 -4.89 -0.92
N THR A 65 -4.95 -5.69 -1.62
CA THR A 65 -4.99 -7.15 -1.59
C THR A 65 -3.70 -7.65 -0.98
N VAL A 66 -3.78 -8.33 0.16
CA VAL A 66 -2.66 -8.95 0.88
C VAL A 66 -3.06 -10.36 1.26
N CYS A 67 -2.20 -11.35 1.05
CA CYS A 67 -2.48 -12.76 1.31
C CYS A 67 -3.78 -13.27 0.64
N GLY A 68 -4.10 -12.74 -0.56
CA GLY A 68 -5.34 -13.07 -1.27
C GLY A 68 -6.63 -12.48 -0.66
N VAL A 69 -6.52 -11.69 0.42
CA VAL A 69 -7.65 -10.98 1.02
C VAL A 69 -7.64 -9.53 0.56
N THR A 70 -8.74 -9.09 -0.04
CA THR A 70 -8.94 -7.70 -0.49
C THR A 70 -9.70 -6.92 0.56
N GLN A 71 -9.20 -5.74 0.93
CA GLN A 71 -9.87 -4.80 1.83
C GLN A 71 -9.80 -3.37 1.28
N PRO A 72 -10.86 -2.56 1.49
CA PRO A 72 -10.81 -1.15 1.18
C PRO A 72 -9.87 -0.43 2.15
N ILE A 73 -9.00 0.42 1.63
CA ILE A 73 -8.11 1.26 2.41
C ILE A 73 -8.20 2.72 1.95
N ALA A 74 -7.89 3.62 2.88
CA ALA A 74 -7.70 5.04 2.60
C ALA A 74 -6.22 5.37 2.75
N VAL A 75 -5.63 5.87 1.67
CA VAL A 75 -4.23 6.31 1.63
C VAL A 75 -4.21 7.83 1.65
N THR A 76 -3.72 8.42 2.72
CA THR A 76 -3.49 9.87 2.78
C THR A 76 -2.22 10.19 2.00
N LEU A 77 -2.36 10.89 0.89
CA LEU A 77 -1.26 11.42 0.09
C LEU A 77 -0.74 12.68 0.77
N GLY A 78 0.55 12.69 1.06
CA GLY A 78 1.27 13.86 1.54
C GLY A 78 1.92 14.61 0.37
N THR A 79 3.21 14.92 0.51
CA THR A 79 3.95 15.70 -0.48
C THR A 79 3.96 15.04 -1.85
N VAL A 80 3.51 15.79 -2.85
CA VAL A 80 3.63 15.43 -4.27
C VAL A 80 4.78 16.24 -4.86
N ALA A 81 5.83 15.55 -5.29
CA ALA A 81 6.98 16.12 -5.98
C ALA A 81 6.81 15.94 -7.48
N HIS A 82 7.03 17.03 -8.22
CA HIS A 82 6.96 17.04 -9.68
C HIS A 82 8.36 17.22 -10.23
N ASP A 83 8.88 16.23 -10.95
CA ASP A 83 10.17 16.29 -11.64
C ASP A 83 9.95 16.09 -13.15
N GLY A 84 9.68 17.19 -13.85
CA GLY A 84 9.39 17.20 -15.27
C GLY A 84 8.16 16.35 -15.63
N LYS A 85 8.38 15.14 -16.15
CA LYS A 85 7.33 14.16 -16.51
C LYS A 85 7.05 13.14 -15.41
N ARG A 86 7.82 13.15 -14.32
CA ARG A 86 7.67 12.22 -13.20
C ARG A 86 6.94 12.91 -12.07
N ILE A 87 5.88 12.29 -11.58
CA ILE A 87 5.15 12.73 -10.39
C ILE A 87 5.40 11.68 -9.32
N THR A 88 5.98 12.08 -8.19
CA THR A 88 6.18 11.22 -7.04
C THR A 88 5.30 11.70 -5.90
N ALA A 89 4.43 10.85 -5.37
CA ALA A 89 3.61 11.15 -4.20
C ALA A 89 3.94 10.18 -3.06
N ASN A 90 4.20 10.70 -1.86
CA ASN A 90 4.18 9.85 -0.67
C ASN A 90 2.73 9.66 -0.20
N GLY A 91 2.37 8.42 0.09
CA GLY A 91 1.07 8.02 0.62
C GLY A 91 1.27 7.30 1.93
N THR A 92 0.37 7.50 2.87
CA THR A 92 0.40 6.82 4.16
C THR A 92 -0.97 6.24 4.46
N ALA A 93 -1.03 4.97 4.84
CA ALA A 93 -2.27 4.32 5.24
C ALA A 93 -2.07 3.58 6.56
N THR A 94 -3.15 3.44 7.32
CA THR A 94 -3.16 2.55 8.48
C THR A 94 -4.01 1.34 8.14
N ILE A 95 -3.42 0.15 8.21
CA ILE A 95 -4.11 -1.11 7.90
C ILE A 95 -4.27 -1.96 9.15
N ASP A 96 -5.42 -2.63 9.27
CA ASP A 96 -5.61 -3.67 10.28
C ASP A 96 -5.11 -5.01 9.72
N ARG A 97 -3.96 -5.50 10.21
CA ARG A 97 -3.40 -6.77 9.70
C ARG A 97 -4.34 -7.95 9.93
N TYR A 98 -5.23 -7.89 10.92
CA TYR A 98 -6.22 -8.94 11.16
C TYR A 98 -7.29 -9.00 10.06
N ALA A 99 -7.61 -7.87 9.43
CA ALA A 99 -8.54 -7.83 8.30
C ALA A 99 -8.02 -8.60 7.08
N PHE A 100 -6.69 -8.83 7.01
CA PHE A 100 -6.04 -9.62 5.97
C PHE A 100 -5.70 -11.05 6.41
N GLY A 101 -6.23 -11.50 7.56
CA GLY A 101 -5.97 -12.84 8.10
C GLY A 101 -4.64 -12.99 8.85
N ILE A 102 -3.82 -11.93 8.93
CA ILE A 102 -2.50 -11.94 9.60
C ILE A 102 -2.68 -11.81 11.11
N THR A 103 -3.13 -12.87 11.77
CA THR A 103 -3.50 -12.87 13.20
C THR A 103 -2.39 -13.35 14.14
N LYS A 104 -1.23 -13.75 13.62
CA LYS A 104 -0.10 -14.24 14.42
C LYS A 104 0.40 -13.18 15.42
N ALA A 105 0.86 -13.64 16.59
CA ALA A 105 1.29 -12.80 17.72
C ALA A 105 0.19 -11.82 18.20
N LYS A 106 -1.07 -12.29 18.20
CA LYS A 106 -2.22 -11.51 18.69
C LYS A 106 -2.00 -11.08 20.14
N GLY A 107 -1.98 -9.76 20.37
CA GLY A 107 -1.74 -9.17 21.70
C GLY A 107 -0.28 -8.88 22.04
N MET A 108 0.69 -9.33 21.23
CA MET A 108 2.12 -9.05 21.41
C MET A 108 2.70 -8.11 20.33
N THR A 109 2.06 -8.02 19.17
CA THR A 109 2.47 -7.12 18.08
C THR A 109 1.34 -6.16 17.75
N VAL A 110 1.71 -4.94 17.33
CA VAL A 110 0.75 -3.90 16.97
C VAL A 110 -0.21 -4.41 15.87
N ARG A 111 -1.51 -4.20 16.12
CA ARG A 111 -2.59 -4.63 15.23
C ARG A 111 -2.70 -3.72 14.00
N HIS A 112 -2.65 -2.41 14.23
CA HIS A 112 -2.72 -1.40 13.19
C HIS A 112 -1.31 -1.08 12.70
N LEU A 113 -1.03 -1.39 11.45
CA LEU A 113 0.26 -1.09 10.82
C LEU A 113 0.12 0.19 10.03
N LYS A 114 1.00 1.15 10.29
CA LYS A 114 1.17 2.31 9.43
C LYS A 114 2.08 1.90 8.28
N ILE A 115 1.55 1.94 7.06
CA ILE A 115 2.29 1.69 5.82
C ILE A 115 2.51 3.02 5.11
N THR A 116 3.68 3.17 4.53
CA THR A 116 4.03 4.30 3.67
C THR A 116 4.27 3.75 2.26
N LEU A 117 3.66 4.37 1.27
CA LEU A 117 3.79 4.02 -0.14
C LEU A 117 4.42 5.21 -0.86
N GLU A 118 5.34 4.95 -1.77
CA GLU A 118 5.80 5.94 -2.73
C GLU A 118 5.17 5.61 -4.08
N VAL A 119 4.34 6.52 -4.58
CA VAL A 119 3.68 6.38 -5.87
C VAL A 119 4.47 7.20 -6.88
N VAL A 120 5.02 6.53 -7.89
CA VAL A 120 5.70 7.19 -9.00
C VAL A 120 4.85 7.03 -10.25
N ALA A 121 4.32 8.14 -10.77
CA ALA A 121 3.61 8.20 -12.03
C ALA A 121 4.49 8.85 -13.10
N HIS A 122 4.50 8.28 -14.29
CA HIS A 122 5.15 8.83 -15.47
C HIS A 122 4.07 9.40 -16.39
N ARG A 123 4.22 10.69 -16.77
CA ARG A 123 3.40 11.38 -17.77
C ARG A 123 3.99 11.25 -19.17
#